data_AF-A0A0V0SWS1-F1
#
_entry.id   AF-A0A0V0SWS1-F1
#
_cell.length_a   1.000
_cell.length_b   1.000
_cell.length_c   1.000
_cell.angle_alpha   90.00
_cell.angle_beta   90.00
_cell.angle_gamma   90.00
#
_symmetry.space_group_name_H-M   'P 1'
#
loop_
_entity.id
_entity.type
_entity.pdbx_description
1 polymer ?
#
loop_
_entity_poly.entity_id
_entity_poly.type
_entity_poly.pdbx_seq_one_letter_code
_entity_poly.pdbx_strand_id
1 'polypeptide(L)' 'MYLQIGLRPEDRDVCRFLWQAAGSQSPARIYRLTRVGFGLSCSPFLAMRVIRHHAQSHGKVKALADKVLSD' A
#
# COMPACT_ATOMS: atom_id res chain seq x y z
N MET A 1 -3.52 -6.27 -1.71
CA MET A 1 -2.32 -5.99 -0.89
C MET A 1 -2.04 -4.50 -0.77
N TYR A 2 -1.33 -3.82 -1.67
CA TYR A 2 -0.92 -2.41 -1.47
C TYR A 2 -2.09 -1.43 -1.33
N LEU A 3 -3.11 -1.56 -2.19
CA LEU A 3 -4.29 -0.70 -2.13
C LEU A 3 -5.15 -0.90 -0.86
N GLN A 4 -4.88 -1.89 -0.01
CA GLN A 4 -5.57 -2.03 1.29
C GLN A 4 -4.89 -1.23 2.40
N ILE A 5 -3.73 -0.63 2.12
CA ILE A 5 -2.92 0.12 3.10
C ILE A 5 -3.13 1.61 2.85
N GLY A 6 -3.75 2.31 3.80
CA GLY A 6 -3.96 3.75 3.74
C GLY A 6 -2.66 4.52 3.99
N LEU A 7 -2.47 5.61 3.23
CA LEU A 7 -1.43 6.61 3.52
C LEU A 7 -1.99 7.64 4.49
N ARG A 8 -1.15 8.03 5.47
CA ARG A 8 -1.47 9.14 6.36
C ARG A 8 -1.60 10.43 5.55
N PRO A 9 -2.56 11.33 5.86
CA PRO A 9 -2.79 12.55 5.10
C PRO A 9 -1.53 13.36 4.78
N GLU A 10 -0.62 13.48 5.74
CA GLU A 10 0.66 14.18 5.64
C GLU A 10 1.64 13.56 4.62
N ASP A 11 1.57 12.24 4.40
CA ASP A 11 2.44 11.53 3.45
C ASP A 11 1.87 11.48 2.02
N ARG A 12 0.62 11.93 1.81
CA ARG A 12 -0.03 11.86 0.48
C ARG A 12 0.54 12.85 -0.51
N ASP A 13 1.20 13.90 -0.01
CA ASP A 13 1.78 14.95 -0.84
C ASP A 13 2.87 14.40 -1.77
N VAL A 14 3.75 13.53 -1.25
CA VAL A 14 4.84 12.94 -2.03
C VAL A 14 4.37 11.90 -3.06
N CYS A 15 3.08 11.53 -3.04
CA CYS A 15 2.46 10.60 -3.99
C CYS A 15 1.53 11.34 -5.00
N ARG A 16 1.89 12.56 -5.39
CA ARG A 16 1.20 13.32 -6.42
C ARG A 16 1.50 12.79 -7.82
N PHE A 17 0.50 12.85 -8.70
CA PHE A 17 0.69 12.64 -10.13
C PHE A 17 -0.24 13.54 -10.94
N LEU A 18 0.19 13.89 -12.14
CA LEU A 18 -0.61 14.60 -13.12
C LEU A 18 -1.43 13.60 -13.93
N TRP A 19 -2.69 13.92 -14.18
CA TRP A 19 -3.56 13.13 -15.04
C TRP A 19 -4.44 14.01 -15.92
N GLN A 20 -4.58 13.59 -17.17
CA GLN A 20 -5.45 14.18 -18.17
C GLN A 20 -6.00 13.05 -19.05
N ALA A 21 -7.27 13.12 -19.43
CA ALA A 21 -7.83 12.16 -20.38
C ALA A 21 -7.23 12.40 -21.78
N ALA A 22 -6.97 11.32 -22.51
CA ALA A 22 -6.44 11.40 -23.87
C ALA A 22 -7.39 12.23 -24.77
N GLY A 23 -6.82 13.19 -25.52
CA GLY A 23 -7.59 14.09 -26.38
C GLY A 23 -8.36 15.20 -25.64
N SER A 24 -8.21 15.34 -24.32
CA SER A 24 -8.87 16.41 -23.57
C SER A 24 -8.18 17.76 -23.79
N GLN A 25 -8.98 18.79 -24.04
CA GLN A 25 -8.53 20.19 -24.06
C GLN A 25 -8.48 20.81 -22.64
N SER A 26 -9.01 20.11 -21.64
CA SER A 26 -9.00 20.55 -20.25
C SER A 26 -7.59 20.44 -19.67
N PRO A 27 -7.15 21.36 -18.79
CA PRO A 27 -5.83 21.26 -18.18
C PRO A 27 -5.67 19.97 -17.36
N ALA A 28 -4.45 19.45 -17.31
CA ALA A 28 -4.10 18.30 -16.48
C ALA A 28 -4.40 18.60 -15.00
N ARG A 29 -4.95 17.61 -14.30
CA ARG A 29 -5.30 17.71 -12.88
C ARG A 29 -4.26 17.00 -12.04
N ILE A 30 -3.97 17.53 -10.86
CA ILE A 30 -3.10 16.88 -9.88
C ILE A 30 -3.95 15.98 -8.98
N TYR A 31 -3.62 14.71 -8.95
CA TYR A 31 -4.19 13.72 -8.04
C TYR A 31 -3.16 13.33 -6.98
N ARG A 32 -3.64 12.77 -5.88
CA ARG A 32 -2.82 12.23 -4.79
C ARG A 32 -3.29 10.83 -4.48
N LEU A 33 -2.36 9.87 -4.37
CA LEU A 33 -2.72 8.56 -3.87
C LEU A 33 -3.11 8.65 -2.39
N THR A 34 -4.19 7.98 -2.02
CA THR A 34 -4.65 7.85 -0.62
C THR A 34 -4.22 6.54 0.02
N ARG A 35 -3.68 5.62 -0.79
CA ARG A 35 -3.26 4.26 -0.44
C ARG A 35 -1.89 4.00 -1.04
N VAL A 36 -1.17 3.03 -0.50
CA VAL A 36 0.16 2.64 -1.01
C VAL A 36 0.06 2.25 -2.49
N GLY A 37 0.80 2.97 -3.33
CA GLY A 37 0.82 2.76 -4.79
C GLY A 37 1.68 1.57 -5.21
N PHE A 38 1.50 1.12 -6.44
CA PHE A 38 2.44 0.20 -7.08
C PHE A 38 3.67 0.98 -7.56
N GLY A 39 4.86 0.38 -7.45
CA GLY A 39 6.10 0.99 -7.94
C GLY A 39 6.77 2.01 -7.01
N LEU A 40 6.23 2.29 -5.82
CA LEU A 40 6.99 3.06 -4.82
C LEU A 40 8.07 2.15 -4.21
N SER A 41 9.27 2.70 -4.02
CA SER A 41 10.38 1.98 -3.37
C SER A 41 10.02 1.48 -1.97
N CYS A 42 9.14 2.21 -1.25
CA CYS A 42 8.69 1.85 0.09
C CYS A 42 7.52 0.84 0.11
N SER A 43 6.84 0.58 -1.02
CA SER A 43 5.64 -0.27 -1.05
C SER A 43 5.87 -1.69 -0.51
N PRO A 44 6.95 -2.40 -0.88
CA PRO A 44 7.21 -3.74 -0.35
C PRO A 44 7.41 -3.74 1.17
N PHE A 45 8.18 -2.78 1.69
CA PHE A 45 8.42 -2.63 3.11
C PHE A 45 7.13 -2.37 3.89
N LEU A 46 6.32 -1.41 3.45
CA LEU A 46 5.05 -1.07 4.09
C LEU A 46 4.10 -2.25 4.11
N ALA A 47 4.03 -3.01 3.02
CA ALA A 47 3.15 -4.16 2.92
C ALA A 47 3.57 -5.31 3.84
N MET A 48 4.86 -5.64 3.90
CA MET A 48 5.37 -6.63 4.85
C MET A 48 5.12 -6.21 6.30
N ARG A 49 5.32 -4.93 6.63
CA ARG A 49 5.09 -4.40 7.97
C ARG A 49 3.63 -4.53 8.40
N VAL A 50 2.69 -4.20 7.52
CA VAL A 50 1.25 -4.34 7.77
C VAL A 50 0.86 -5.80 7.96
N ILE A 51 1.34 -6.71 7.10
CA ILE A 51 1.10 -8.15 7.26
C ILE A 51 1.63 -8.63 8.61
N ARG A 52 2.87 -8.29 8.96
CA ARG A 52 3.48 -8.71 10.23
C ARG A 52 2.69 -8.18 11.42
N HIS A 53 2.27 -6.91 11.38
CA HIS A 53 1.47 -6.30 12.43
C HIS A 53 0.12 -7.00 12.62
N HIS A 54 -0.61 -7.27 11.53
CA HIS A 54 -1.88 -8.00 11.62
C HIS A 54 -1.70 -9.44 12.08
N ALA A 55 -0.65 -10.11 11.61
CA ALA A 55 -0.30 -11.45 12.05
C ALA A 55 -0.07 -11.44 13.57
N GLN A 56 0.74 -10.53 14.09
CA GLN A 56 1.00 -10.41 15.53
C GLN A 56 -0.25 -10.04 16.35
N SER A 57 -1.11 -9.18 15.82
CA SER A 57 -2.26 -8.63 16.56
C SER A 57 -3.51 -9.51 16.51
N HIS A 58 -3.66 -10.32 15.45
CA HIS A 58 -4.88 -11.10 15.19
C HIS A 58 -4.61 -12.55 14.75
N GLY A 59 -3.37 -12.88 14.40
CA GLY A 59 -2.99 -14.21 13.95
C GLY A 59 -2.54 -15.09 15.11
N LYS A 60 -3.00 -16.33 15.13
CA LYS A 60 -2.24 -17.45 15.71
C LYS A 60 -1.00 -17.70 14.82
N VAL A 61 -0.10 -16.71 14.68
CA VAL A 61 1.09 -16.80 13.82
C VAL A 61 1.90 -18.03 14.15
N LYS A 62 1.92 -18.37 15.43
CA LYS A 62 2.50 -19.62 15.95
C LYS A 62 1.84 -20.84 15.30
N ALA A 63 0.52 -20.97 15.36
CA ALA A 63 -0.19 -22.12 14.79
C ALA A 63 -0.07 -22.25 13.26
N LEU A 64 0.09 -21.16 12.52
CA LEU A 64 0.32 -21.22 11.06
C LEU A 64 1.79 -21.53 10.74
N ALA A 65 2.73 -20.92 11.46
CA ALA A 65 4.16 -21.22 11.32
C ALA A 65 4.49 -22.66 11.71
N ASP A 66 3.90 -23.16 12.79
CA ASP A 66 4.04 -24.55 13.26
C ASP A 66 3.53 -25.54 12.20
N LYS A 67 2.46 -25.17 11.46
CA LYS A 67 1.87 -26.01 10.41
C LYS A 67 2.69 -26.03 9.11
N VAL A 68 3.38 -24.93 8.80
CA VAL A 68 4.27 -24.84 7.62
C VAL A 68 5.63 -25.50 7.87
N LEU A 69 6.08 -25.53 9.13
CA LEU A 69 7.34 -26.17 9.52
C LEU A 69 7.18 -27.67 9.82
N SER A 70 5.96 -28.17 9.96
CA SER A 70 5.65 -29.59 10.15
C SER A 70 5.42 -30.37 8.86
N ASP A 71 5.29 -29.68 7.72
CA ASP A 71 5.16 -30.24 6.37
C ASP A 71 6.53 -30.24 5.65
#